data_AF-A0A426GL18-F1
#
_entry.id   AF-A0A426GL18-F1
#
_cell.length_a   1.000
_cell.length_b   1.000
_cell.length_c   1.000
_cell.angle_alpha   90.00
_cell.angle_beta   90.00
_cell.angle_gamma   90.00
#
_symmetry.space_group_name_H-M   'P 1'
#
loop_
_entity.id
_entity.type
_entity.pdbx_description
1 polymer ?
#
loop_
_entity_poly.entity_id
_entity_poly.type
_entity_poly.pdbx_seq_one_letter_code
_entity_poly.pdbx_strand_id
1 'polypeptide(L)'
;MASDQVRIVKVPLEGRAPSRWRWVAVALGFAVLIGLGFAIMARHDSAVQVQRDAFWRVEGPPCAPLEPLTFRSLRRLPQATPYDDVLFRRLGGTMTCTHLIDRTGGAAERYPVCKFTAPDYLVVSVGGRDRFFDLTGGHAAAVEVRGGQVRCAVIPPFRM
;
A
#
# COMPACT_ATOMS: atom_id res chain seq x y z
N MET A 1 85.07 27.68 22.80
CA MET A 1 83.88 27.04 23.42
C MET A 1 82.89 28.15 23.73
N ALA A 2 81.91 28.37 22.85
CA ALA A 2 80.81 29.29 23.07
C ALA A 2 79.55 28.44 23.21
N SER A 3 78.93 28.46 24.38
CA SER A 3 77.69 27.74 24.67
C SER A 3 76.54 28.43 23.95
N ASP A 4 76.14 27.83 22.83
CA ASP A 4 75.04 28.23 21.99
C ASP A 4 73.71 27.98 22.73
N GLN A 5 73.05 29.05 23.20
CA GLN A 5 71.75 28.95 23.84
C GLN A 5 70.66 28.80 22.75
N VAL A 6 70.23 27.56 22.53
CA VAL A 6 69.08 27.21 21.71
C VAL A 6 67.83 27.87 22.30
N ARG A 7 67.35 28.95 21.67
CA ARG A 7 66.03 29.51 21.94
C ARG A 7 64.97 28.57 21.36
N ILE A 8 64.33 27.81 22.24
CA ILE A 8 63.11 27.07 21.91
C ILE A 8 61.99 28.09 21.69
N VAL A 9 61.78 28.45 20.41
CA VAL A 9 60.61 29.22 19.98
C VAL A 9 59.41 28.28 20.09
N LYS A 10 58.59 28.46 21.13
CA LYS A 10 57.25 27.87 21.16
C LYS A 10 56.47 28.47 20.00
N VAL A 11 56.31 27.72 18.92
CA VAL A 11 55.36 28.05 17.86
C VAL A 11 53.99 28.07 18.53
N PRO A 12 53.29 29.22 18.59
CA PRO A 12 51.92 29.21 19.04
C PRO A 12 51.15 28.48 17.96
N LEU A 13 50.83 27.20 18.22
CA LEU A 13 49.68 26.58 17.60
C LEU A 13 48.47 27.32 18.16
N GLU A 14 48.23 28.49 17.57
CA GLU A 14 47.05 29.29 17.82
C GLU A 14 45.89 28.46 17.31
N GLY A 15 45.38 27.61 18.21
CA GLY A 15 44.16 26.86 18.03
C GLY A 15 43.06 27.88 17.83
N ARG A 16 42.88 28.30 16.58
CA ARG A 16 41.76 29.12 16.14
C ARG A 16 40.53 28.29 16.41
N ALA A 17 39.96 28.49 17.60
CA ALA A 17 38.73 27.87 18.03
C ALA A 17 37.77 27.96 16.85
N PRO A 18 37.26 26.82 16.34
CA PRO A 18 36.44 26.83 15.15
C PRO A 18 35.30 27.82 15.40
N SER A 19 35.26 28.90 14.62
CA SER A 19 34.30 29.97 14.88
C SER A 19 32.92 29.32 14.89
N ARG A 20 32.08 29.70 15.86
CA ARG A 20 30.72 29.14 16.02
C ARG A 20 29.94 29.15 14.69
N TRP A 21 30.27 30.10 13.82
CA TRP A 21 29.81 30.20 12.44
C TRP A 21 30.11 29.00 11.54
N ARG A 22 31.28 28.35 11.65
CA ARG A 22 31.60 27.14 10.88
C ARG A 22 30.67 25.98 11.27
N TRP A 23 30.39 25.82 12.57
CA TRP A 23 29.47 24.80 13.05
C TRP A 23 28.01 25.10 12.67
N VAL A 24 27.61 26.37 12.71
CA VAL A 24 26.29 26.80 12.20
C VAL A 24 26.15 26.48 10.71
N ALA A 25 27.16 26.79 9.89
CA ALA A 25 27.13 26.49 8.46
C ALA A 25 27.06 24.99 8.18
N VAL A 26 27.80 24.16 8.93
CA VAL A 26 27.74 22.69 8.83
C VAL A 26 26.36 22.17 9.23
N ALA A 27 25.79 22.65 10.34
CA ALA A 27 24.46 22.24 10.80
C ALA A 27 23.36 22.62 9.80
N LEU A 28 23.45 23.83 9.21
CA LEU A 28 22.54 24.27 8.15
C LEU A 28 22.67 23.40 6.89
N GLY A 29 23.91 23.12 6.45
CA GLY A 29 24.14 22.22 5.32
C GLY A 29 23.57 20.82 5.56
N PHE A 30 23.73 20.28 6.77
CA PHE A 30 23.19 18.97 7.13
C PHE A 30 21.65 18.98 7.19
N ALA A 31 21.04 20.03 7.75
CA ALA A 31 19.58 20.19 7.78
C ALA A 31 18.98 20.29 6.36
N VAL A 32 19.65 21.00 5.45
CA VAL A 32 19.25 21.08 4.04
C VAL A 32 19.35 19.71 3.36
N LEU A 33 20.44 18.97 3.57
CA LEU A 33 20.61 17.63 3.00
C LEU A 33 19.56 16.64 3.53
N ILE A 34 19.28 16.66 4.83
CA ILE A 34 18.23 15.85 5.44
C ILE A 34 16.86 16.23 4.86
N GLY A 35 16.54 17.53 4.80
CA GLY A 35 15.27 18.01 4.26
C GLY A 35 15.06 17.60 2.79
N LEU A 36 16.12 17.69 1.98
CA LEU A 36 16.08 17.25 0.58
C LEU A 36 15.89 15.73 0.47
N GLY A 37 16.57 14.95 1.31
CA GLY A 37 16.41 13.50 1.40
C GLY A 37 14.97 13.10 1.74
N PHE A 38 14.38 13.72 2.76
CA PHE A 38 12.97 13.50 3.12
C PHE A 38 12.01 13.86 1.99
N ALA A 39 12.22 14.98 1.31
CA ALA A 39 11.36 15.41 0.20
C ALA A 39 11.40 14.45 -0.99
N ILE A 40 12.60 13.93 -1.34
CA ILE A 40 12.77 12.95 -2.41
C ILE A 40 12.09 11.63 -2.03
N MET A 41 12.29 11.14 -0.80
CA MET A 41 11.68 9.91 -0.31
C MET A 41 10.15 10.01 -0.29
N ALA A 42 9.59 11.12 0.21
CA ALA A 42 8.15 11.35 0.24
C ALA A 42 7.52 11.36 -1.16
N ARG A 43 8.20 11.95 -2.16
CA ARG A 43 7.73 11.94 -3.55
C ARG A 43 7.81 10.54 -4.17
N HIS A 44 8.88 9.81 -3.91
CA HIS A 44 9.06 8.47 -4.41
C HIS A 44 8.01 7.51 -3.84
N ASP A 45 7.74 7.58 -2.53
CA ASP A 45 6.69 6.80 -1.89
C ASP A 45 5.33 7.14 -2.48
N SER A 46 5.02 8.43 -2.65
CA SER A 46 3.75 8.87 -3.25
C SER A 46 3.55 8.30 -4.65
N ALA A 47 4.59 8.35 -5.50
CA ALA A 47 4.51 7.83 -6.87
C ALA A 47 4.32 6.31 -6.91
N VAL A 48 5.02 5.58 -6.03
CA VAL A 48 4.90 4.12 -5.91
C VAL A 48 3.52 3.72 -5.38
N GLN A 49 2.97 4.47 -4.42
CA GLN A 49 1.62 4.24 -3.91
C GLN A 49 0.57 4.47 -4.99
N VAL A 50 0.65 5.56 -5.76
CA VAL A 50 -0.32 5.83 -6.84
C VAL A 50 -0.33 4.71 -7.89
N GLN A 51 0.84 4.17 -8.26
CA GLN A 51 0.94 3.04 -9.18
C GLN A 51 0.31 1.76 -8.60
N ARG A 52 0.55 1.47 -7.31
CA ARG A 52 -0.07 0.33 -6.61
C ARG A 52 -1.58 0.49 -6.50
N ASP A 53 -2.04 1.66 -6.10
CA ASP A 53 -3.47 1.96 -5.96
C ASP A 53 -4.19 1.82 -7.30
N ALA A 54 -3.57 2.32 -8.38
CA ALA A 54 -4.09 2.16 -9.74
C ALA A 54 -4.22 0.68 -10.12
N PHE A 55 -3.22 -0.14 -9.79
CA PHE A 55 -3.30 -1.58 -10.01
C PHE A 55 -4.48 -2.21 -9.26
N TRP A 56 -4.76 -1.78 -8.04
CA TRP A 56 -5.82 -2.36 -7.21
C TRP A 56 -7.22 -1.84 -7.51
N ARG A 57 -7.40 -0.89 -8.43
CA ARG A 57 -8.75 -0.40 -8.78
C ARG A 57 -9.63 -1.50 -9.36
N VAL A 58 -10.90 -1.43 -9.01
CA VAL A 58 -11.95 -2.34 -9.49
C VAL A 58 -12.57 -1.75 -10.75
N GLU A 59 -11.92 -2.01 -11.88
CA GLU A 59 -12.35 -1.53 -13.20
C GLU A 59 -12.69 -2.74 -14.10
N GLY A 60 -13.87 -2.70 -14.71
CA GLY A 60 -14.34 -3.76 -15.61
C GLY A 60 -15.85 -3.92 -15.62
N PRO A 61 -16.37 -4.82 -16.47
CA PRO A 61 -17.79 -5.19 -16.48
C PRO A 61 -18.21 -5.75 -15.12
N PRO A 62 -19.44 -5.47 -14.65
CA PRO A 62 -19.93 -6.04 -13.40
C PRO A 62 -19.99 -7.56 -13.48
N CYS A 63 -19.70 -8.24 -12.37
CA CYS A 63 -19.83 -9.70 -12.28
C CYS A 63 -21.29 -10.11 -12.45
N ALA A 64 -21.52 -11.27 -13.09
CA ALA A 64 -22.85 -11.81 -13.24
C ALA A 64 -23.43 -12.18 -11.86
N PRO A 65 -24.68 -11.80 -11.55
CA PRO A 65 -25.31 -12.20 -10.30
C PRO A 65 -25.62 -13.71 -10.33
N LEU A 66 -25.41 -14.37 -9.20
CA LEU A 66 -25.75 -15.78 -9.00
C LEU A 66 -27.00 -15.90 -8.12
N GLU A 67 -27.87 -16.86 -8.45
CA GLU A 67 -29.02 -17.14 -7.61
C GLU A 67 -28.61 -17.89 -6.31
N PRO A 68 -29.06 -17.46 -5.12
CA PRO A 68 -28.61 -18.04 -3.86
C PRO A 68 -28.86 -19.55 -3.72
N LEU A 69 -29.93 -20.06 -4.35
CA LEU A 69 -30.25 -21.49 -4.34
C LEU A 69 -29.21 -22.33 -5.08
N THR A 70 -28.70 -21.82 -6.20
CA THR A 70 -27.61 -22.47 -6.94
C THR A 70 -26.38 -22.60 -6.05
N PHE A 71 -26.01 -21.54 -5.33
CA PHE A 71 -24.89 -21.59 -4.40
C PHE A 71 -25.10 -22.59 -3.26
N ARG A 72 -26.32 -22.66 -2.69
CA ARG A 72 -26.62 -23.61 -1.61
C ARG A 72 -26.67 -25.07 -2.08
N SER A 73 -26.97 -25.30 -3.36
CA SER A 73 -27.00 -26.64 -3.96
C SER A 73 -25.60 -27.20 -4.27
N LEU A 74 -24.55 -26.39 -4.09
CA LEU A 74 -23.18 -26.80 -4.38
C LEU A 74 -22.76 -27.95 -3.47
N ARG A 75 -22.24 -29.03 -4.08
CA ARG A 75 -21.70 -30.18 -3.35
C ARG A 75 -20.35 -29.90 -2.69
N ARG A 76 -19.59 -28.93 -3.22
CA ARG A 76 -18.27 -28.56 -2.69
C ARG A 76 -18.40 -27.46 -1.65
N LEU A 77 -17.69 -27.62 -0.53
CA LEU A 77 -17.65 -26.60 0.50
C LEU A 77 -16.85 -25.39 0.01
N PRO A 78 -17.41 -24.18 0.00
CA PRO A 78 -16.67 -22.99 -0.39
C PRO A 78 -15.60 -22.65 0.66
N GLN A 79 -14.45 -22.18 0.20
CA GLN A 79 -13.42 -21.65 1.08
C GLN A 79 -13.87 -20.29 1.61
N ALA A 80 -14.02 -20.21 2.92
CA ALA A 80 -14.36 -18.98 3.63
C ALA A 80 -13.09 -18.27 4.08
N THR A 81 -12.96 -16.99 3.79
CA THR A 81 -11.83 -16.16 4.22
C THR A 81 -12.36 -14.83 4.72
N PRO A 82 -12.27 -14.55 6.03
CA PRO A 82 -12.62 -13.24 6.58
C PRO A 82 -11.55 -12.22 6.21
N TYR A 83 -11.97 -10.99 5.95
CA TYR A 83 -11.11 -9.83 5.77
C TYR A 83 -11.85 -8.59 6.26
N ASP A 84 -11.35 -7.99 7.34
CA ASP A 84 -12.04 -6.97 8.13
C ASP A 84 -13.45 -7.43 8.58
N ASP A 85 -14.49 -6.66 8.27
CA ASP A 85 -15.90 -6.93 8.52
C ASP A 85 -16.59 -7.67 7.36
N VAL A 86 -15.81 -8.11 6.36
CA VAL A 86 -16.31 -8.80 5.18
C VAL A 86 -15.91 -10.28 5.21
N LEU A 87 -16.88 -11.15 4.94
CA LEU A 87 -16.62 -12.59 4.79
C LEU A 87 -16.75 -12.97 3.32
N PHE A 88 -15.63 -13.38 2.72
CA PHE A 88 -15.58 -13.89 1.37
C PHE A 88 -15.70 -15.40 1.38
N ARG A 89 -16.63 -15.97 0.61
CA ARG A 89 -16.72 -17.42 0.36
C ARG A 89 -16.57 -17.69 -1.12
N ARG A 90 -15.61 -18.52 -1.51
CA ARG A 90 -15.35 -18.80 -2.93
C ARG A 90 -15.18 -20.28 -3.21
N LEU A 91 -15.43 -20.67 -4.45
CA LEU A 91 -15.04 -21.98 -4.97
C LEU A 91 -13.96 -21.80 -6.03
N GLY A 92 -12.82 -22.45 -5.84
CA GLY A 92 -11.68 -22.31 -6.74
C GLY A 92 -10.90 -21.01 -6.55
N GLY A 93 -9.86 -20.86 -7.36
CA GLY A 93 -8.97 -19.72 -7.37
C GLY A 93 -8.25 -19.43 -6.05
N THR A 94 -7.49 -18.35 -6.09
CA THR A 94 -6.80 -17.74 -4.95
C THR A 94 -7.33 -16.32 -4.75
N MET A 95 -7.11 -15.77 -3.55
CA MET A 95 -7.56 -14.45 -3.17
C MET A 95 -6.37 -13.64 -2.63
N THR A 96 -6.26 -12.37 -3.04
CA THR A 96 -5.32 -11.41 -2.46
C THR A 96 -6.04 -10.11 -2.19
N CYS A 97 -5.86 -9.57 -0.99
CA CYS A 97 -6.55 -8.36 -0.55
C CYS A 97 -5.57 -7.29 -0.11
N THR A 98 -6.00 -6.05 -0.25
CA THR A 98 -5.35 -4.84 0.28
C THR A 98 -6.42 -3.87 0.73
N HIS A 99 -5.98 -2.76 1.33
CA HIS A 99 -6.80 -1.58 1.53
C HIS A 99 -6.40 -0.50 0.57
N LEU A 100 -7.38 0.22 0.05
CA LEU A 100 -7.19 1.48 -0.62
C LEU A 100 -7.70 2.62 0.25
N ILE A 101 -7.12 3.80 0.07
CA ILE A 101 -7.57 5.03 0.71
C ILE A 101 -8.01 5.97 -0.39
N ASP A 102 -9.29 6.33 -0.38
CA ASP A 102 -9.82 7.35 -1.27
C ASP A 102 -10.12 8.61 -0.47
N ARG A 103 -9.89 9.78 -1.08
CA ARG A 103 -10.11 11.09 -0.45
C ARG A 103 -11.28 11.77 -1.13
N THR A 104 -12.44 11.14 -1.07
CA THR A 104 -13.67 11.68 -1.66
C THR A 104 -14.33 12.62 -0.64
N GLY A 105 -14.57 13.87 -1.02
CA GLY A 105 -15.28 14.83 -0.17
C GLY A 105 -14.49 15.35 1.06
N GLY A 106 -13.17 15.24 1.06
CA GLY A 106 -12.29 15.82 2.10
C GLY A 106 -11.96 14.91 3.29
N ALA A 107 -12.65 13.77 3.44
CA ALA A 107 -12.31 12.73 4.41
C ALA A 107 -11.58 11.57 3.70
N ALA A 108 -10.57 10.99 4.36
CA ALA A 108 -9.91 9.78 3.88
C ALA A 108 -10.72 8.55 4.31
N GLU A 109 -11.32 7.85 3.34
CA GLU A 109 -12.02 6.59 3.57
C GLU A 109 -11.11 5.42 3.18
N ARG A 110 -10.86 4.53 4.13
CA ARG A 110 -10.12 3.28 3.91
C ARG A 110 -11.13 2.16 3.64
N TYR A 111 -10.96 1.45 2.53
CA TYR A 111 -11.85 0.34 2.15
C TYR A 111 -11.06 -0.87 1.65
N PRO A 112 -11.54 -2.10 1.92
CA PRO A 112 -10.92 -3.32 1.44
C PRO A 112 -11.18 -3.52 -0.06
N VAL A 113 -10.14 -3.99 -0.76
CA VAL A 113 -10.21 -4.44 -2.14
C VAL A 113 -9.52 -5.79 -2.27
N CYS A 114 -10.22 -6.78 -2.83
CA CYS A 114 -9.75 -8.14 -3.01
C CYS A 114 -9.79 -8.54 -4.48
N LYS A 115 -8.72 -9.17 -4.97
CA LYS A 115 -8.64 -9.77 -6.30
C LYS A 115 -8.63 -11.29 -6.21
N PHE A 116 -9.25 -11.91 -7.21
CA PHE A 116 -9.45 -13.34 -7.32
C PHE A 116 -8.97 -13.81 -8.69
N THR A 117 -8.22 -14.91 -8.72
CA THR A 117 -7.58 -15.40 -9.97
C THR A 117 -8.54 -16.10 -10.91
N ALA A 118 -9.34 -17.03 -10.41
CA ALA A 118 -10.36 -17.77 -11.17
C ALA A 118 -11.34 -18.48 -10.20
N PRO A 119 -12.15 -17.74 -9.44
CA PRO A 119 -13.23 -18.36 -8.66
C PRO A 119 -14.37 -18.77 -9.61
N ASP A 120 -14.94 -19.96 -9.43
CA ASP A 120 -16.17 -20.37 -10.13
C ASP A 120 -17.38 -19.59 -9.58
N TYR A 121 -17.44 -19.50 -8.25
CA TYR A 121 -18.51 -18.82 -7.53
C TYR A 121 -17.91 -18.00 -6.39
N LEU A 122 -18.50 -16.84 -6.14
CA LEU A 122 -18.08 -15.93 -5.09
C LEU A 122 -19.28 -15.39 -4.31
N VAL A 123 -19.17 -15.41 -2.98
CA VAL A 123 -20.12 -14.79 -2.07
C VAL A 123 -19.39 -13.79 -1.20
N VAL A 124 -19.97 -12.61 -1.11
CA VAL A 124 -19.46 -11.52 -0.28
C VAL A 124 -20.53 -11.20 0.75
N SER A 125 -20.21 -11.43 2.02
CA SER A 125 -21.08 -11.14 3.14
C SER A 125 -20.58 -9.90 3.87
N VAL A 126 -21.38 -8.84 3.93
CA VAL A 126 -21.06 -7.60 4.68
C VAL A 126 -22.32 -7.09 5.38
N GLY A 127 -22.21 -6.72 6.66
CA GLY A 127 -23.34 -6.20 7.44
C GLY A 127 -24.58 -7.12 7.43
N GLY A 128 -24.37 -8.44 7.41
CA GLY A 128 -25.44 -9.44 7.34
C GLY A 128 -26.12 -9.59 5.97
N ARG A 129 -25.64 -8.91 4.94
CA ARG A 129 -26.14 -9.03 3.56
C ARG A 129 -25.18 -9.84 2.71
N ASP A 130 -25.71 -10.82 2.00
CA ASP A 130 -24.94 -11.66 1.08
C ASP A 130 -25.14 -11.19 -0.37
N ARG A 131 -24.03 -11.10 -1.10
CA ARG A 131 -24.01 -10.90 -2.55
C ARG A 131 -23.36 -12.12 -3.20
N PHE A 132 -24.06 -12.70 -4.17
CA PHE A 132 -23.65 -13.92 -4.86
C PHE A 132 -23.30 -13.58 -6.30
N PHE A 133 -22.15 -14.07 -6.76
CA PHE A 133 -21.62 -13.82 -8.09
C PHE A 133 -21.25 -15.13 -8.78
N ASP A 134 -21.61 -15.21 -10.06
CA ASP A 134 -21.22 -16.26 -10.98
C ASP A 134 -20.00 -15.78 -11.77
N LEU A 135 -18.91 -16.52 -11.64
CA LEU A 135 -17.62 -16.26 -12.28
C LEU A 135 -17.13 -17.52 -13.02
N THR A 136 -18.05 -18.45 -13.31
CA THR A 136 -17.78 -19.64 -14.11
C THR A 136 -17.18 -19.26 -15.47
N GLY A 137 -16.31 -20.11 -16.00
CA GLY A 137 -15.52 -19.79 -17.21
C GLY A 137 -14.10 -19.30 -16.93
N GLY A 138 -13.65 -19.34 -15.68
CA GLY A 138 -12.25 -19.05 -15.31
C GLY A 138 -11.92 -17.56 -15.31
N HIS A 139 -12.93 -16.72 -15.09
CA HIS A 139 -12.75 -15.27 -15.04
C HIS A 139 -12.08 -14.84 -13.73
N ALA A 140 -11.09 -13.97 -13.84
CA ALA A 140 -10.56 -13.26 -12.68
C ALA A 140 -11.56 -12.16 -12.27
N ALA A 141 -11.62 -11.86 -10.97
CA ALA A 141 -12.53 -10.84 -10.44
C ALA A 141 -11.83 -9.93 -9.44
N ALA A 142 -12.28 -8.69 -9.37
CA ALA A 142 -11.94 -7.76 -8.31
C ALA A 142 -13.21 -7.34 -7.58
N VAL A 143 -13.13 -7.27 -6.25
CA VAL A 143 -14.21 -6.83 -5.39
C VAL A 143 -13.72 -5.73 -4.49
N GLU A 144 -14.45 -4.62 -4.45
CA GLU A 144 -14.30 -3.57 -3.45
C GLU A 144 -15.55 -3.53 -2.57
N VAL A 145 -15.35 -3.17 -1.29
CA VAL A 145 -16.45 -2.96 -0.35
C VAL A 145 -16.31 -1.58 0.28
N ARG A 146 -17.18 -0.64 -0.09
CA ARG A 146 -17.15 0.76 0.39
C ARG A 146 -18.45 1.10 1.11
N GLY A 147 -18.38 1.60 2.34
CA GLY A 147 -19.56 1.90 3.14
C GLY A 147 -20.62 0.79 3.18
N GLY A 148 -20.20 -0.48 3.18
CA GLY A 148 -21.09 -1.66 3.13
C GLY A 148 -21.69 -1.99 1.76
N GLN A 149 -21.33 -1.25 0.70
CA GLN A 149 -21.69 -1.55 -0.68
C GLN A 149 -20.62 -2.42 -1.33
N VAL A 150 -21.04 -3.55 -1.91
CA VAL A 150 -20.15 -4.47 -2.62
C VAL A 150 -20.20 -4.16 -4.11
N ARG A 151 -19.03 -3.92 -4.72
CA ARG A 151 -18.89 -3.83 -6.17
C ARG A 151 -17.95 -4.95 -6.63
N CYS A 152 -18.42 -5.75 -7.58
CA CYS A 152 -17.64 -6.81 -8.21
C CYS A 152 -17.46 -6.48 -9.69
N ALA A 153 -16.24 -6.57 -10.19
CA ALA A 153 -15.92 -6.45 -11.61
C ALA A 153 -15.11 -7.64 -12.10
N VAL A 154 -15.40 -8.09 -13.31
CA VAL A 154 -14.57 -9.03 -14.05
C VAL A 154 -13.32 -8.29 -14.52
N ILE A 155 -12.16 -8.84 -14.21
CA ILE A 155 -10.86 -8.26 -14.57
C ILE A 155 -10.08 -9.21 -15.50
N PRO A 156 -9.07 -8.70 -16.23
CA PRO A 156 -8.12 -9.56 -16.93
C PRO A 156 -7.45 -10.56 -15.97
N PRO A 157 -6.92 -11.69 -16.49
CA PRO A 157 -6.27 -12.72 -15.67
C PRO A 157 -5.24 -12.12 -14.71
N PHE A 158 -5.49 -12.31 -13.43
CA PHE A 158 -4.61 -11.83 -12.38
C PHE A 158 -3.40 -12.76 -12.27
N ARG A 159 -2.23 -12.29 -12.68
CA ARG A 159 -0.95 -12.98 -12.39
C ARG A 159 -0.37 -12.39 -11.12
N MET A 160 -0.23 -13.24 -10.10
CA MET A 160 0.53 -12.95 -8.89
C MET A 160 2.02 -12.94 -9.18
#